data_AF-A0A524CWB8-F1
#
_entry.id   AF-A0A524CWB8-F1
#
_cell.length_a   1.000
_cell.length_b   1.000
_cell.length_c   1.000
_cell.angle_alpha   90.00
_cell.angle_beta   90.00
_cell.angle_gamma   90.00
#
_symmetry.space_group_name_H-M   'P 1'
#
loop_
_entity.id
_entity.type
_entity.pdbx_description
1 polymer ?
#
loop_
_entity_poly.entity_id
_entity_poly.type
_entity_poly.pdbx_seq_one_letter_code
_entity_poly.pdbx_strand_id
1 'polypeptide(L)'
;MERSSMQRMKQDYKSWEAETLRKAKEAEDLRSLREVFYQLGDRWEWDQATGAWLSSGQPLDTLGLVLRMPGLEPEKERYVLYAVMAYSKGVTCQFDHLGDKERIIIEHDKESGTLEAWSTTGHGAMDIIPLDLSRFGDVETALKRCYIVAQPGDHALRLELPESDVSFYSLKHWLWKIASGRRSFTLREIVVLDSHDLEEKLDFKFHRYARAVIELEREWRQQHRSVFGKARERILDEIPDHVERRDKELLRKVEGLIHELWFTPCAQQIRAVTSLYEELISEPTPSQLQLQITPHIGEVQYALNDIVEKSKYLKWKSVMDKKNYTTSKLFEGFDLSELAKDAFAVAIEDILKEHTLAYIGYPERATMKDKALRILFGTFVLPIRLVTSFFQYVREKASSLWASITSKIGKAEEEHRDYEP
;
A
#
# COMPACT_ATOMS: atom_id res chain seq x y z
N MET A 1 4.18 16.09 -21.35
CA MET A 1 3.97 16.71 -20.03
C MET A 1 4.85 16.03 -18.99
N GLU A 2 4.73 14.72 -18.77
CA GLU A 2 5.55 13.95 -17.81
C GLU A 2 7.06 14.06 -18.03
N ARG A 3 7.54 13.90 -19.27
CA ARG A 3 8.97 14.08 -19.61
C ARG A 3 9.49 15.49 -19.30
N SER A 4 8.67 16.51 -19.53
CA SER A 4 9.01 17.91 -19.22
C SER A 4 9.07 18.14 -17.70
N SER A 5 8.18 17.49 -16.94
CA SER A 5 8.20 17.49 -15.47
C SER A 5 9.46 16.80 -14.94
N MET A 6 9.79 15.60 -15.44
CA MET A 6 11.06 14.89 -15.15
C MET A 6 12.29 15.77 -15.41
N GLN A 7 12.31 16.49 -16.53
CA GLN A 7 13.44 17.34 -16.88
C GLN A 7 13.61 18.52 -15.92
N ARG A 8 12.51 19.12 -15.46
CA ARG A 8 12.52 20.16 -14.42
C ARG A 8 13.05 19.62 -13.09
N MET A 9 12.53 18.49 -12.63
CA MET A 9 13.02 17.86 -11.40
C MET A 9 14.49 17.47 -11.50
N LYS A 10 14.95 17.00 -12.67
CA LYS A 10 16.38 16.72 -12.88
C LYS A 10 17.26 17.97 -12.68
N GLN A 11 16.76 19.15 -13.01
CA GLN A 11 17.46 20.41 -12.77
C GLN A 11 17.43 20.78 -11.29
N ASP A 12 16.29 20.62 -10.63
CA ASP A 12 16.14 20.88 -9.19
C ASP A 12 17.04 19.95 -8.35
N TYR A 13 17.12 18.66 -8.69
CA TYR A 13 18.03 17.70 -8.08
C TYR A 13 19.49 18.10 -8.24
N LYS A 14 19.91 18.45 -9.46
CA LYS A 14 21.29 18.90 -9.72
C LYS A 14 21.64 20.16 -8.94
N SER A 15 20.68 21.07 -8.79
CA SER A 15 20.82 22.28 -7.99
C SER A 15 21.00 21.94 -6.50
N TRP A 16 20.16 21.05 -5.97
CA TRP A 16 20.27 20.57 -4.60
C TRP A 16 21.59 19.83 -4.34
N GLU A 17 22.01 18.95 -5.26
CA GLU A 17 23.27 18.20 -5.17
C GLU A 17 24.47 19.15 -5.15
N ALA A 18 24.49 20.13 -6.06
CA ALA A 18 25.53 21.14 -6.12
C ALA A 18 25.58 21.98 -4.84
N GLU A 19 24.44 22.40 -4.30
CA GLU A 19 24.35 23.19 -3.08
C GLU A 19 24.76 22.38 -1.84
N THR A 20 24.40 21.11 -1.78
CA THR A 20 24.77 20.19 -0.69
C THR A 20 26.28 19.91 -0.71
N LEU A 21 26.85 19.65 -1.89
CA LEU A 21 28.29 19.49 -2.06
C LEU A 21 29.05 20.78 -1.74
N ARG A 22 28.49 21.95 -2.07
CA ARG A 22 29.04 23.25 -1.71
C ARG A 22 29.08 23.43 -0.18
N LYS A 23 27.96 23.20 0.50
CA LYS A 23 27.87 23.25 1.97
C LYS A 23 28.83 22.27 2.66
N ALA A 24 28.97 21.06 2.13
CA ALA A 24 29.91 20.07 2.65
C ALA A 24 31.38 20.53 2.50
N LYS A 25 31.73 21.17 1.38
CA LYS A 25 33.07 21.71 1.12
C LYS A 25 33.40 22.96 1.94
N GLU A 26 32.39 23.76 2.24
CA GLU A 26 32.51 25.00 3.03
C GLU A 26 32.41 24.76 4.54
N ALA A 27 32.21 23.51 5.00
CA ALA A 27 32.10 23.21 6.41
C ALA A 27 33.45 23.42 7.12
N GLU A 28 33.49 24.40 8.03
CA GLU A 28 34.72 24.80 8.73
C GLU A 28 35.11 23.83 9.87
N ASP A 29 34.13 23.08 10.41
CA ASP A 29 34.36 22.12 11.50
C ASP A 29 33.49 20.85 11.41
N LEU A 30 33.82 19.87 12.25
CA LEU A 30 33.11 18.58 12.33
C LEU A 30 31.64 18.72 12.75
N ARG A 31 31.25 19.81 13.42
CA ARG A 31 29.88 20.05 13.86
C ARG A 31 29.02 20.55 12.70
N SER A 32 29.54 21.47 11.88
CA SER A 32 28.94 21.92 10.62
C SER A 32 28.85 20.77 9.61
N LEU A 33 29.88 19.94 9.52
CA LEU A 33 29.86 18.73 8.69
C LEU A 33 28.79 17.74 9.18
N ARG A 34 28.65 17.58 10.51
CA ARG A 34 27.60 16.74 11.12
C ARG A 34 26.20 17.30 10.89
N GLU A 35 26.00 18.61 10.88
CA GLU A 35 24.72 19.23 10.51
C GLU A 35 24.37 18.99 9.03
N VAL A 36 25.36 19.04 8.14
CA VAL A 36 25.18 18.59 6.74
C VAL A 36 24.82 17.10 6.71
N PHE A 37 25.53 16.24 7.46
CA PHE A 37 25.19 14.81 7.55
C PHE A 37 23.83 14.52 8.19
N TYR A 38 23.32 15.35 9.10
CA TYR A 38 21.95 15.21 9.63
C TYR A 38 20.90 15.66 8.61
N GLN A 39 21.13 16.74 7.87
CA GLN A 39 20.29 17.13 6.74
C GLN A 39 20.26 16.06 5.64
N LEU A 40 21.37 15.32 5.50
CA LEU A 40 21.51 14.18 4.60
C LEU A 40 20.91 12.90 5.19
N GLY A 41 21.04 12.60 6.48
CA GLY A 41 20.61 11.32 7.06
C GLY A 41 19.12 11.00 6.85
N ASP A 42 18.27 12.03 6.85
CA ASP A 42 16.83 11.87 6.61
C ASP A 42 16.43 11.89 5.12
N ARG A 43 17.34 12.28 4.21
CA ARG A 43 17.01 12.55 2.79
C ARG A 43 17.99 12.00 1.74
N TRP A 44 19.17 11.55 2.12
CA TRP A 44 20.29 11.25 1.22
C TRP A 44 20.06 10.02 0.37
N GLU A 45 19.59 8.92 1.00
CA GLU A 45 19.22 7.71 0.28
C GLU A 45 18.07 8.00 -0.72
N TRP A 46 17.15 8.88 -0.31
CA TRP A 46 15.97 9.26 -1.08
C TRP A 46 16.30 10.19 -2.25
N ASP A 47 17.11 11.22 -2.02
CA ASP A 47 17.56 12.15 -3.05
C ASP A 47 18.52 11.46 -4.03
N GLN A 48 19.43 10.58 -3.60
CA GLN A 48 20.27 9.81 -4.53
C GLN A 48 19.48 8.79 -5.35
N ALA A 49 18.52 8.07 -4.75
CA ALA A 49 17.66 7.15 -5.51
C ALA A 49 16.74 7.91 -6.48
N THR A 50 16.22 9.08 -6.09
CA THR A 50 15.40 9.94 -6.95
C THR A 50 16.23 10.59 -8.06
N GLY A 51 17.45 11.04 -7.77
CA GLY A 51 18.40 11.56 -8.75
C GLY A 51 18.83 10.50 -9.77
N ALA A 52 19.10 9.27 -9.30
CA ALA A 52 19.35 8.12 -10.15
C ALA A 52 18.14 7.81 -11.05
N TRP A 53 16.92 7.82 -10.51
CA TRP A 53 15.69 7.66 -11.31
C TRP A 53 15.53 8.76 -12.37
N LEU A 54 15.70 10.03 -12.02
CA LEU A 54 15.63 11.15 -12.97
C LEU A 54 16.70 11.06 -14.07
N SER A 55 17.76 10.30 -13.83
CA SER A 55 18.84 10.07 -14.78
C SER A 55 18.60 8.90 -15.74
N SER A 56 17.97 7.81 -15.29
CA SER A 56 17.88 6.53 -16.02
C SER A 56 16.50 5.86 -16.04
N GLY A 57 15.54 6.29 -15.23
CA GLY A 57 14.23 5.67 -15.08
C GLY A 57 13.23 6.03 -16.18
N GLN A 58 12.32 5.10 -16.47
CA GLN A 58 11.15 5.41 -17.30
C GLN A 58 10.03 6.03 -16.44
N PRO A 59 9.20 6.93 -17.00
CA PRO A 59 7.96 7.34 -16.35
C PRO A 59 7.11 6.10 -16.01
N LEU A 60 6.55 6.04 -14.79
CA LEU A 60 5.68 4.95 -14.30
C LEU A 60 6.37 3.58 -14.16
N ASP A 61 7.68 3.53 -13.93
CA ASP A 61 8.35 2.29 -13.54
C ASP A 61 7.71 1.75 -12.24
N THR A 62 7.06 0.59 -12.36
CA THR A 62 6.14 0.06 -11.34
C THR A 62 6.46 -1.40 -11.11
N LEU A 63 6.52 -1.81 -9.85
CA LEU A 63 6.62 -3.20 -9.44
C LEU A 63 5.39 -3.55 -8.60
N GLY A 64 4.71 -4.63 -8.95
CA GLY A 64 3.67 -5.21 -8.12
C GLY A 64 4.25 -6.15 -7.06
N LEU A 65 3.67 -6.19 -5.87
CA LEU A 65 3.89 -7.25 -4.89
C LEU A 65 2.56 -7.71 -4.31
N VAL A 66 2.39 -9.01 -4.09
CA VAL A 66 1.14 -9.58 -3.56
C VAL A 66 1.37 -10.16 -2.17
N LEU A 67 0.89 -9.46 -1.14
CA LEU A 67 0.87 -9.99 0.23
C LEU A 67 -0.30 -10.95 0.39
N ARG A 68 0.02 -12.22 0.67
CA ARG A 68 -0.98 -13.22 1.08
C ARG A 68 -1.28 -13.06 2.57
N MET A 69 -2.56 -13.12 2.92
CA MET A 69 -3.07 -12.93 4.27
C MET A 69 -4.31 -13.82 4.48
N PRO A 70 -4.58 -14.27 5.72
CA PRO A 70 -5.82 -14.98 6.00
C PRO A 70 -7.02 -14.01 5.99
N GLY A 71 -8.19 -14.48 5.58
CA GLY A 71 -9.44 -13.77 5.79
C GLY A 71 -9.83 -13.72 7.28
N LEU A 72 -10.82 -12.88 7.62
CA LEU A 72 -11.38 -12.86 8.98
C LEU A 72 -12.15 -14.16 9.28
N GLU A 73 -12.71 -14.78 8.25
CA GLU A 73 -13.40 -16.07 8.29
C GLU A 73 -12.42 -17.19 7.86
N PRO A 74 -12.48 -18.39 8.47
CA PRO A 74 -11.50 -19.47 8.25
C PRO A 74 -11.32 -19.94 6.80
N GLU A 75 -12.39 -19.92 6.01
CA GLU A 75 -12.46 -20.38 4.63
C GLU A 75 -11.96 -19.34 3.61
N LYS A 76 -11.73 -18.10 4.07
CA LYS A 76 -11.35 -16.98 3.22
C LYS A 76 -9.85 -16.72 3.25
N GLU A 77 -9.30 -16.36 2.10
CA GLU A 77 -7.95 -15.83 1.96
C GLU A 77 -7.98 -14.46 1.30
N ARG A 78 -6.99 -13.62 1.65
CA ARG A 78 -6.81 -12.30 1.08
C ARG A 78 -5.46 -12.18 0.41
N TYR A 79 -5.47 -11.50 -0.73
CA TYR A 79 -4.31 -11.21 -1.55
C TYR A 79 -4.30 -9.69 -1.78
N VAL A 80 -3.35 -9.01 -1.13
CA VAL A 80 -3.22 -7.56 -1.23
C VAL A 80 -2.14 -7.25 -2.25
N LEU A 81 -2.57 -6.82 -3.44
CA LEU A 81 -1.68 -6.33 -4.48
C LEU A 81 -1.30 -4.89 -4.16
N TYR A 82 -0.03 -4.67 -3.84
CA TYR A 82 0.57 -3.34 -3.80
C TYR A 82 1.21 -3.03 -5.15
N ALA A 83 0.88 -1.89 -5.75
CA ALA A 83 1.67 -1.32 -6.83
C ALA A 83 2.65 -0.32 -6.23
N VAL A 84 3.93 -0.68 -6.27
CA VAL A 84 5.03 0.18 -5.87
C VAL A 84 5.42 1.01 -7.07
N MET A 85 4.97 2.26 -7.09
CA MET A 85 5.33 3.19 -8.16
C MET A 85 6.61 3.91 -7.76
N ALA A 86 7.66 3.79 -8.58
CA ALA A 86 8.88 4.56 -8.38
C ALA A 86 8.62 6.08 -8.50
N TYR A 87 7.52 6.48 -9.16
CA TYR A 87 7.10 7.87 -9.28
C TYR A 87 5.60 8.03 -9.59
N SER A 88 4.84 8.70 -8.72
CA SER A 88 3.40 8.97 -8.90
C SER A 88 3.06 10.46 -9.13
N LYS A 89 3.98 11.39 -8.80
CA LYS A 89 3.68 12.82 -8.65
C LYS A 89 4.12 13.69 -9.83
N GLY A 90 3.88 13.23 -11.07
CA GLY A 90 4.14 13.95 -12.32
C GLY A 90 3.60 15.38 -12.41
N VAL A 91 2.58 15.69 -11.63
CA VAL A 91 1.81 16.94 -11.71
C VAL A 91 2.12 17.91 -10.57
N THR A 92 2.50 17.44 -9.38
CA THR A 92 2.71 18.34 -8.23
C THR A 92 4.10 18.98 -8.20
N CYS A 93 5.03 18.54 -9.05
CA CYS A 93 6.44 18.99 -9.05
C CYS A 93 7.09 18.86 -7.67
N GLN A 94 6.59 17.96 -6.82
CA GLN A 94 7.05 17.76 -5.46
C GLN A 94 7.87 16.47 -5.38
N PHE A 95 9.09 16.64 -4.89
CA PHE A 95 9.99 15.62 -4.42
C PHE A 95 9.50 15.11 -3.07
N ASP A 96 8.56 14.15 -3.06
CA ASP A 96 8.03 13.71 -1.77
C ASP A 96 8.29 12.23 -1.46
N HIS A 97 7.98 11.25 -2.33
CA HIS A 97 8.08 9.83 -1.95
C HIS A 97 8.54 8.91 -3.08
N LEU A 98 9.43 7.95 -2.75
CA LEU A 98 9.83 6.83 -3.59
C LEU A 98 8.97 5.64 -3.15
N GLY A 99 8.37 4.93 -4.09
CA GLY A 99 7.50 3.81 -3.75
C GLY A 99 6.19 4.28 -3.13
N ASP A 100 5.45 5.13 -3.85
CA ASP A 100 4.04 5.32 -3.53
C ASP A 100 3.34 3.96 -3.61
N LYS A 101 2.57 3.64 -2.58
CA LYS A 101 2.05 2.30 -2.29
C LYS A 101 0.53 2.32 -2.33
N GLU A 102 -0.02 2.14 -3.53
CA GLU A 102 -1.45 1.92 -3.67
C GLU A 102 -1.78 0.44 -3.66
N ARG A 103 -2.96 0.06 -3.17
CA ARG A 103 -3.32 -1.35 -3.01
C ARG A 103 -4.68 -1.73 -3.56
N ILE A 104 -4.79 -2.99 -3.95
CA ILE A 104 -6.04 -3.68 -4.28
C ILE A 104 -6.12 -4.88 -3.35
N ILE A 105 -7.26 -5.04 -2.68
CA ILE A 105 -7.52 -6.19 -1.81
C ILE A 105 -8.37 -7.16 -2.61
N ILE A 106 -7.89 -8.39 -2.79
CA ILE A 106 -8.65 -9.47 -3.41
C ILE A 106 -8.95 -10.50 -2.32
N GLU A 107 -10.22 -10.81 -2.08
CA GLU A 107 -10.66 -11.88 -1.18
C GLU A 107 -11.14 -13.06 -2.00
N HIS A 108 -10.63 -14.25 -1.66
CA HIS A 108 -11.02 -15.53 -2.22
C HIS A 108 -11.67 -16.36 -1.13
N ASP A 109 -12.95 -16.64 -1.29
CA ASP A 109 -13.66 -17.64 -0.50
C ASP A 109 -13.43 -19.02 -1.14
N LYS A 110 -12.67 -19.88 -0.45
CA LYS A 110 -12.31 -21.20 -0.96
C LYS A 110 -13.47 -22.19 -0.97
N GLU A 111 -14.51 -21.95 -0.17
CA GLU A 111 -15.66 -22.85 -0.09
C GLU A 111 -16.64 -22.55 -1.22
N SER A 112 -17.00 -21.29 -1.42
CA SER A 112 -17.93 -20.89 -2.48
C SER A 112 -17.25 -20.68 -3.84
N GLY A 113 -15.92 -20.54 -3.87
CA GLY A 113 -15.16 -20.17 -5.07
C GLY A 113 -15.34 -18.70 -5.46
N THR A 114 -15.94 -17.89 -4.59
CA THR A 114 -16.18 -16.46 -4.85
C THR A 114 -14.86 -15.69 -4.76
N LEU A 115 -14.62 -14.82 -5.73
CA LEU A 115 -13.43 -13.97 -5.80
C LEU A 115 -13.85 -12.51 -5.96
N GLU A 116 -13.57 -11.68 -4.98
CA GLU A 116 -13.97 -10.26 -4.94
C GLU A 116 -12.76 -9.34 -4.79
N ALA A 117 -12.74 -8.22 -5.51
CA ALA A 117 -11.66 -7.24 -5.44
C ALA A 117 -12.14 -5.83 -5.07
N TRP A 118 -11.57 -5.26 -4.03
CA TRP A 118 -11.73 -3.84 -3.69
C TRP A 118 -10.53 -3.07 -4.20
N SER A 119 -10.78 -2.04 -5.00
CA SER A 119 -9.76 -1.11 -5.50
C SER A 119 -9.62 0.13 -4.60
N THR A 120 -8.48 0.82 -4.66
CA THR A 120 -8.31 2.10 -3.97
C THR A 120 -8.88 3.25 -4.81
N THR A 121 -9.71 4.09 -4.20
CA THR A 121 -10.46 5.16 -4.89
C THR A 121 -9.84 6.56 -4.75
N GLY A 122 -8.93 6.72 -3.80
CA GLY A 122 -8.13 7.92 -3.53
C GLY A 122 -7.78 8.04 -2.04
N HIS A 123 -6.61 8.62 -1.72
CA HIS A 123 -6.11 8.76 -0.34
C HIS A 123 -6.14 7.45 0.49
N GLY A 124 -5.92 6.31 -0.15
CA GLY A 124 -5.95 4.99 0.51
C GLY A 124 -7.35 4.46 0.89
N ALA A 125 -8.44 5.13 0.47
CA ALA A 125 -9.80 4.69 0.73
C ALA A 125 -10.25 3.58 -0.23
N MET A 126 -10.72 2.46 0.32
CA MET A 126 -11.20 1.33 -0.47
C MET A 126 -12.58 1.60 -1.09
N ASP A 127 -12.81 1.10 -2.30
CA ASP A 127 -14.13 1.15 -2.92
C ASP A 127 -15.19 0.46 -2.05
N ILE A 128 -16.43 0.94 -2.07
CA ILE A 128 -17.54 0.38 -1.30
C ILE A 128 -18.01 -0.92 -1.94
N ILE A 129 -18.07 -0.96 -3.27
CA ILE A 129 -18.61 -2.10 -4.02
C ILE A 129 -17.44 -2.86 -4.65
N PRO A 130 -17.20 -4.13 -4.28
CA PRO A 130 -16.16 -4.94 -4.89
C PRO A 130 -16.45 -5.23 -6.37
N LEU A 131 -15.38 -5.53 -7.10
CA LEU A 131 -15.44 -6.12 -8.43
C LEU A 131 -15.47 -7.64 -8.28
N ASP A 132 -16.45 -8.29 -8.91
CA ASP A 132 -16.50 -9.75 -8.99
C ASP A 132 -15.50 -10.27 -10.03
N LEU A 133 -14.61 -11.15 -9.56
CA LEU A 133 -13.55 -11.81 -10.32
C LEU A 133 -13.75 -13.33 -10.37
N SER A 134 -14.83 -13.89 -9.80
CA SER A 134 -15.04 -15.33 -9.58
C SER A 134 -14.91 -16.15 -10.87
N ARG A 135 -15.25 -15.55 -12.02
CA ARG A 135 -15.11 -16.16 -13.35
C ARG A 135 -13.68 -16.55 -13.73
N PHE A 136 -12.67 -15.94 -13.12
CA PHE A 136 -11.27 -16.26 -13.38
C PHE A 136 -10.79 -17.48 -12.60
N GLY A 137 -11.59 -17.98 -11.65
CA GLY A 137 -11.28 -19.15 -10.83
C GLY A 137 -10.27 -18.87 -9.71
N ASP A 138 -9.14 -18.25 -10.05
CA ASP A 138 -8.08 -17.93 -9.09
C ASP A 138 -7.47 -16.53 -9.31
N VAL A 139 -6.73 -16.09 -8.29
CA VAL A 139 -6.10 -14.76 -8.24
C VAL A 139 -5.04 -14.59 -9.32
N GLU A 140 -4.25 -15.62 -9.59
CA GLU A 140 -3.16 -15.56 -10.57
C GLU A 140 -3.71 -15.33 -11.98
N THR A 141 -4.74 -16.07 -12.34
CA THR A 141 -5.46 -15.96 -13.61
C THR A 141 -6.16 -14.59 -13.71
N ALA A 142 -6.74 -14.10 -12.61
CA ALA A 142 -7.34 -12.76 -12.59
C ALA A 142 -6.29 -11.66 -12.84
N LEU A 143 -5.14 -11.71 -12.16
CA LEU A 143 -4.06 -10.72 -12.30
C LEU A 143 -3.42 -10.74 -13.70
N LYS A 144 -3.31 -11.90 -14.35
CA LYS A 144 -2.80 -12.01 -15.72
C LYS A 144 -3.75 -11.46 -16.78
N ARG A 145 -5.06 -11.45 -16.51
CA ARG A 145 -6.09 -11.07 -17.50
C ARG A 145 -6.65 -9.66 -17.28
N CYS A 146 -6.53 -9.12 -16.09
CA CYS A 146 -7.01 -7.78 -15.76
C CYS A 146 -5.93 -6.72 -15.97
N TYR A 147 -6.35 -5.47 -16.10
CA TYR A 147 -5.46 -4.32 -16.18
C TYR A 147 -5.35 -3.63 -14.84
N ILE A 148 -4.12 -3.32 -14.41
CA ILE A 148 -3.87 -2.43 -13.28
C ILE A 148 -3.82 -1.01 -13.82
N VAL A 149 -4.78 -0.19 -13.39
CA VAL A 149 -4.91 1.20 -13.84
C VAL A 149 -4.60 2.12 -12.66
N ALA A 150 -3.46 2.80 -12.76
CA ALA A 150 -3.12 3.93 -11.89
C ALA A 150 -3.64 5.22 -12.52
N GLN A 151 -4.43 5.99 -11.78
CA GLN A 151 -4.93 7.28 -12.26
C GLN A 151 -3.99 8.42 -11.80
N PRO A 152 -3.48 9.26 -12.71
CA PRO A 152 -2.56 10.33 -12.35
C PRO A 152 -3.14 11.31 -11.31
N GLY A 153 -2.37 11.60 -10.26
CA GLY A 153 -2.65 12.67 -9.31
C GLY A 153 -3.61 12.34 -8.16
N ASP A 154 -4.22 11.16 -8.13
CA ASP A 154 -5.33 10.86 -7.20
C ASP A 154 -5.08 9.68 -6.24
N HIS A 155 -3.85 9.16 -6.14
CA HIS A 155 -3.53 8.05 -5.23
C HIS A 155 -4.55 6.90 -5.34
N ALA A 156 -4.87 6.50 -6.57
CA ALA A 156 -5.92 5.55 -6.88
C ALA A 156 -5.39 4.47 -7.83
N LEU A 157 -5.49 3.23 -7.38
CA LEU A 157 -5.09 2.03 -8.11
C LEU A 157 -6.29 1.10 -8.26
N ARG A 158 -6.51 0.65 -9.47
CA ARG A 158 -7.71 -0.13 -9.82
C ARG A 158 -7.39 -1.35 -10.64
N LEU A 159 -8.21 -2.35 -10.44
CA LEU A 159 -8.29 -3.50 -11.32
C LEU A 159 -9.43 -3.26 -12.33
N GLU A 160 -9.11 -3.22 -13.61
CA GLU A 160 -10.09 -3.13 -14.70
C GLU A 160 -10.15 -4.45 -15.47
N LEU A 161 -11.36 -4.88 -15.83
CA LEU A 161 -11.59 -6.08 -16.62
C LEU A 161 -11.27 -5.82 -18.10
N PRO A 162 -10.82 -6.85 -18.86
CA PRO A 162 -10.54 -6.68 -20.28
C PRO A 162 -11.81 -6.34 -21.07
N GLU A 163 -11.68 -5.44 -22.07
CA GLU A 163 -12.81 -4.92 -22.83
C GLU A 163 -13.61 -6.00 -23.57
N SER A 164 -13.02 -7.17 -23.86
CA SER A 164 -13.69 -8.29 -24.52
C SER A 164 -14.70 -9.03 -23.63
N ASP A 165 -14.64 -8.83 -22.31
CA ASP A 165 -15.47 -9.55 -21.34
C ASP A 165 -16.75 -8.78 -20.94
N VAL A 166 -17.39 -8.18 -21.96
CA VAL A 166 -18.54 -7.24 -21.97
C VAL A 166 -19.83 -7.78 -21.33
N SER A 167 -19.95 -9.07 -21.01
CA SER A 167 -21.26 -9.67 -20.70
C SER A 167 -21.92 -9.17 -19.41
N PHE A 168 -21.17 -8.52 -18.50
CA PHE A 168 -21.69 -7.91 -17.27
C PHE A 168 -21.12 -6.51 -17.04
N TYR A 169 -21.55 -5.53 -17.85
CA TYR A 169 -21.36 -4.12 -17.49
C TYR A 169 -22.30 -3.76 -16.33
N SER A 170 -21.78 -3.71 -15.11
CA SER A 170 -22.48 -2.95 -14.06
C SER A 170 -22.54 -1.47 -14.49
N LEU A 171 -23.67 -0.81 -14.25
CA LEU A 171 -23.85 0.63 -14.53
C LEU A 171 -22.67 1.45 -13.95
N LYS A 172 -22.14 1.01 -12.80
CA LYS A 172 -20.96 1.57 -12.15
C LYS A 172 -19.71 1.52 -13.04
N HIS A 173 -19.41 0.40 -13.70
CA HIS A 173 -18.25 0.27 -14.60
C HIS A 173 -18.39 1.18 -15.82
N TRP A 174 -19.59 1.26 -16.40
CA TRP A 174 -19.87 2.16 -17.52
C TRP A 174 -19.71 3.63 -17.14
N LEU A 175 -20.25 4.04 -15.98
CA LEU A 175 -20.07 5.39 -15.44
C LEU A 175 -18.59 5.68 -15.16
N TRP A 176 -17.82 4.70 -14.67
CA TRP A 176 -16.40 4.86 -14.47
C TRP A 176 -15.61 5.04 -15.75
N LYS A 177 -15.96 4.30 -16.81
CA LYS A 177 -15.34 4.48 -18.14
C LYS A 177 -15.57 5.88 -18.72
N ILE A 178 -16.68 6.53 -18.36
CA ILE A 178 -16.94 7.93 -18.72
C ILE A 178 -16.12 8.87 -17.82
N ALA A 179 -16.10 8.59 -16.52
CA ALA A 179 -15.41 9.41 -15.54
C ALA A 179 -13.88 9.42 -15.73
N SER A 180 -13.29 8.34 -16.25
CA SER A 180 -11.84 8.19 -16.34
C SER A 180 -11.16 9.13 -17.34
N GLY A 181 -11.87 9.67 -18.35
CA GLY A 181 -11.39 10.77 -19.21
C GLY A 181 -10.11 10.49 -20.02
N ARG A 182 -10.18 10.69 -21.34
CA ARG A 182 -9.17 10.33 -22.37
C ARG A 182 -8.90 8.82 -22.52
N ARG A 183 -8.98 8.36 -23.77
CA ARG A 183 -8.84 6.95 -24.19
C ARG A 183 -7.41 6.56 -24.60
N SER A 184 -6.43 7.42 -24.36
CA SER A 184 -5.04 7.15 -24.72
C SER A 184 -4.31 6.55 -23.51
N PHE A 185 -4.46 5.24 -23.32
CA PHE A 185 -3.67 4.51 -22.35
C PHE A 185 -2.40 3.99 -23.01
N THR A 186 -1.27 4.09 -22.30
CA THR A 186 -0.07 3.32 -22.66
C THR A 186 -0.12 2.05 -21.82
N LEU A 187 -0.41 0.91 -22.47
CA LEU A 187 -0.31 -0.38 -21.80
C LEU A 187 1.17 -0.70 -21.58
N ARG A 188 1.51 -1.00 -20.33
CA ARG A 188 2.83 -1.48 -19.92
C ARG A 188 2.64 -2.74 -19.12
N GLU A 189 3.46 -3.74 -19.43
CA GLU A 189 3.55 -4.91 -18.58
C GLU A 189 4.21 -4.52 -17.26
N ILE A 190 3.62 -4.96 -16.15
CA ILE A 190 4.13 -4.73 -14.81
C ILE A 190 4.55 -6.08 -14.27
N VAL A 191 5.79 -6.18 -13.80
CA VAL A 191 6.25 -7.35 -13.08
C VAL A 191 5.56 -7.37 -11.72
N VAL A 192 4.97 -8.52 -11.36
CA VAL A 192 4.32 -8.72 -10.06
C VAL A 192 5.05 -9.86 -9.35
N LEU A 193 5.62 -9.57 -8.19
CA LEU A 193 6.14 -10.58 -7.27
C LEU A 193 4.96 -11.18 -6.51
N ASP A 194 4.70 -12.46 -6.73
CA ASP A 194 3.57 -13.14 -6.12
C ASP A 194 3.86 -13.54 -4.66
N SER A 195 2.88 -14.17 -4.01
CA SER A 195 3.05 -14.64 -2.64
C SER A 195 4.11 -15.73 -2.50
N HIS A 196 4.34 -16.53 -3.55
CA HIS A 196 5.36 -17.58 -3.53
C HIS A 196 6.77 -16.96 -3.60
N ASP A 197 6.98 -15.94 -4.44
CA ASP A 197 8.22 -15.18 -4.49
C ASP A 197 8.55 -14.57 -3.12
N LEU A 198 7.56 -13.97 -2.46
CA LEU A 198 7.75 -13.34 -1.15
C LEU A 198 7.98 -14.37 -0.03
N GLU A 199 7.16 -15.42 0.06
CA GLU A 199 7.21 -16.37 1.18
C GLU A 199 8.33 -17.40 1.04
N GLU A 200 8.67 -17.85 -0.18
CA GLU A 200 9.65 -18.93 -0.39
C GLU A 200 11.02 -18.41 -0.83
N LYS A 201 11.10 -17.37 -1.69
CA LYS A 201 12.40 -16.83 -2.12
C LYS A 201 12.96 -15.80 -1.17
N LEU A 202 12.11 -14.96 -0.57
CA LEU A 202 12.51 -13.93 0.40
C LEU A 202 12.31 -14.32 1.85
N ASP A 203 11.61 -15.44 2.10
CA ASP A 203 11.20 -15.87 3.43
C ASP A 203 10.35 -14.80 4.16
N PHE A 204 9.75 -13.86 3.45
CA PHE A 204 8.95 -12.77 4.00
C PHE A 204 7.52 -13.24 4.27
N LYS A 205 7.33 -13.91 5.42
CA LYS A 205 6.09 -14.62 5.79
C LYS A 205 5.02 -13.72 6.43
N PHE A 206 4.56 -12.71 5.71
CA PHE A 206 3.54 -11.77 6.21
C PHE A 206 2.21 -12.48 6.57
N HIS A 207 1.84 -13.53 5.82
CA HIS A 207 0.67 -14.37 6.13
C HIS A 207 0.73 -14.94 7.55
N ARG A 208 1.90 -15.41 8.00
CA ARG A 208 2.09 -15.98 9.34
C ARG A 208 1.82 -14.97 10.44
N TYR A 209 2.34 -13.74 10.27
CA TYR A 209 2.10 -12.65 11.21
C TYR A 209 0.61 -12.28 11.26
N ALA A 210 -0.03 -12.06 10.11
CA ALA A 210 -1.46 -11.74 10.06
C ALA A 210 -2.33 -12.85 10.68
N ARG A 211 -1.98 -14.12 10.44
CA ARG A 211 -2.64 -15.27 11.05
C ARG A 211 -2.49 -15.28 12.57
N ALA A 212 -1.29 -15.05 13.08
CA ALA A 212 -1.01 -15.02 14.52
C ALA A 212 -1.85 -13.95 15.24
N VAL A 213 -2.02 -12.76 14.63
CA VAL A 213 -2.86 -11.69 15.19
C VAL A 213 -4.34 -12.12 15.25
N ILE A 214 -4.86 -12.72 14.17
CA ILE A 214 -6.25 -13.20 14.12
C ILE A 214 -6.49 -14.34 15.12
N GLU A 215 -5.55 -15.28 15.24
CA GLU A 215 -5.62 -16.38 16.20
C GLU A 215 -5.60 -15.87 17.64
N LEU A 216 -4.71 -14.92 17.97
CA LEU A 216 -4.70 -14.27 19.29
C LEU A 216 -6.04 -13.61 19.61
N GLU A 217 -6.63 -12.90 18.65
CA GLU A 217 -7.94 -12.27 18.87
C GLU A 217 -9.06 -13.31 19.05
N ARG A 218 -9.05 -14.39 18.27
CA ARG A 218 -10.04 -15.49 18.40
C ARG A 218 -9.94 -16.13 19.79
N GLU A 219 -8.72 -16.43 20.24
CA GLU A 219 -8.49 -17.01 21.55
C GLU A 219 -8.91 -16.05 22.67
N TRP A 220 -8.51 -14.77 22.59
CA TRP A 220 -8.95 -13.75 23.55
C TRP A 220 -10.48 -13.66 23.65
N ARG A 221 -11.20 -13.66 22.52
CA ARG A 221 -12.69 -13.64 22.52
C ARG A 221 -13.28 -14.87 23.19
N GLN A 222 -12.71 -16.05 22.93
CA GLN A 222 -13.16 -17.30 23.55
C GLN A 222 -12.96 -17.27 25.06
N GLN A 223 -11.79 -16.82 25.52
CA GLN A 223 -11.46 -16.73 26.93
C GLN A 223 -12.27 -15.65 27.66
N HIS A 224 -12.46 -14.49 27.03
CA HIS A 224 -13.31 -13.43 27.57
C HIS A 224 -14.74 -13.92 27.76
N ARG A 225 -15.33 -14.63 26.80
CA ARG A 225 -16.67 -15.24 26.97
C ARG A 225 -16.71 -16.27 28.09
N SER A 226 -15.66 -17.09 28.22
CA SER A 226 -15.54 -18.11 29.27
C SER A 226 -15.46 -17.50 30.67
N VAL A 227 -14.63 -16.47 30.87
CA VAL A 227 -14.45 -15.80 32.17
C VAL A 227 -15.73 -15.06 32.59
N PHE A 228 -16.36 -14.29 31.69
CA PHE A 228 -17.58 -13.56 32.00
C PHE A 228 -18.84 -14.45 32.02
N GLY A 229 -18.88 -15.53 31.23
CA GLY A 229 -19.93 -16.54 31.26
C GLY A 229 -19.92 -17.34 32.57
N LYS A 230 -18.74 -17.80 33.00
CA LYS A 230 -18.56 -18.50 34.29
C LYS A 230 -18.84 -17.58 35.49
N ALA A 231 -18.47 -16.30 35.42
CA ALA A 231 -18.80 -15.33 36.47
C ALA A 231 -20.32 -15.08 36.61
N ARG A 232 -21.10 -15.30 35.54
CA ARG A 232 -22.56 -15.19 35.57
C ARG A 232 -23.25 -16.47 36.04
N GLU A 233 -22.60 -17.62 35.91
CA GLU A 233 -23.13 -18.94 36.31
C GLU A 233 -22.67 -19.41 37.69
N ARG A 234 -21.58 -18.86 38.27
CA ARG A 234 -21.04 -19.30 39.55
C ARG A 234 -21.44 -18.40 40.72
N ILE A 235 -22.59 -18.74 41.30
CA ILE A 235 -22.98 -18.42 42.68
C ILE A 235 -22.28 -19.36 43.70
N LEU A 236 -21.34 -20.24 43.28
CA LEU A 236 -20.67 -21.23 44.16
C LEU A 236 -19.16 -21.37 43.87
N ASP A 237 -18.33 -20.71 44.70
CA ASP A 237 -17.16 -21.19 45.48
C ASP A 237 -15.99 -22.02 44.86
N GLU A 238 -15.46 -21.73 43.67
CA GLU A 238 -14.27 -22.48 43.17
C GLU A 238 -13.06 -21.67 42.68
N ILE A 239 -13.14 -20.35 42.48
CA ILE A 239 -11.99 -19.55 42.02
C ILE A 239 -11.69 -18.46 43.06
N PRO A 240 -10.47 -18.39 43.62
CA PRO A 240 -10.11 -17.31 44.52
C PRO A 240 -10.21 -15.94 43.82
N ASP A 241 -10.79 -14.95 44.50
CA ASP A 241 -10.99 -13.58 43.98
C ASP A 241 -9.73 -12.95 43.37
N HIS A 242 -8.56 -13.26 43.93
CA HIS A 242 -7.28 -12.74 43.45
C HIS A 242 -6.89 -13.31 42.07
N VAL A 243 -7.25 -14.56 41.77
CA VAL A 243 -7.03 -15.18 40.45
C VAL A 243 -7.99 -14.58 39.42
N GLU A 244 -9.26 -14.40 39.80
CA GLU A 244 -10.26 -13.81 38.90
C GLU A 244 -9.94 -12.35 38.54
N ARG A 245 -9.50 -11.54 39.51
CA ARG A 245 -9.04 -10.17 39.24
C ARG A 245 -7.84 -10.17 38.30
N ARG A 246 -6.85 -11.05 38.53
CA ARG A 246 -5.66 -11.14 37.68
C ARG A 246 -6.02 -11.55 36.26
N ASP A 247 -6.92 -12.52 36.09
CA ASP A 247 -7.37 -12.97 34.77
C ASP A 247 -8.12 -11.87 34.02
N LYS A 248 -8.97 -11.08 34.70
CA LYS A 248 -9.62 -9.90 34.11
C LYS A 248 -8.62 -8.83 33.68
N GLU A 249 -7.62 -8.56 34.51
CA GLU A 249 -6.55 -7.61 34.19
C GLU A 249 -5.72 -8.08 32.98
N LEU A 250 -5.38 -9.36 32.94
CA LEU A 250 -4.69 -9.98 31.80
C LEU A 250 -5.51 -9.82 30.51
N LEU A 251 -6.78 -10.21 30.51
CA LEU A 251 -7.64 -10.07 29.33
C LEU A 251 -7.73 -8.63 28.83
N ARG A 252 -7.71 -7.65 29.74
CA ARG A 252 -7.70 -6.23 29.38
C ARG A 252 -6.36 -5.79 28.79
N LYS A 253 -5.23 -6.29 29.30
CA LYS A 253 -3.91 -6.05 28.68
C LYS A 253 -3.85 -6.65 27.28
N VAL A 254 -4.36 -7.87 27.10
CA VAL A 254 -4.43 -8.55 25.80
C VAL A 254 -5.35 -7.82 24.83
N GLU A 255 -6.49 -7.31 25.29
CA GLU A 255 -7.38 -6.44 24.50
C GLU A 255 -6.64 -5.19 24.01
N GLY A 256 -5.90 -4.53 24.90
CA GLY A 256 -5.04 -3.39 24.56
C GLY A 256 -3.99 -3.74 23.51
N LEU A 257 -3.34 -4.90 23.65
CA LEU A 257 -2.38 -5.39 22.66
C LEU A 257 -3.06 -5.66 21.31
N ILE A 258 -4.21 -6.32 21.29
CA ILE A 258 -4.98 -6.58 20.05
C ILE A 258 -5.32 -5.25 19.35
N HIS A 259 -5.76 -4.25 20.11
CA HIS A 259 -6.00 -2.92 19.54
C HIS A 259 -4.71 -2.34 18.91
N GLU A 260 -3.57 -2.43 19.58
CA GLU A 260 -2.29 -1.97 19.03
C GLU A 260 -1.89 -2.72 17.76
N LEU A 261 -2.06 -4.05 17.73
CA LEU A 261 -1.77 -4.90 16.57
C LEU A 261 -2.59 -4.54 15.32
N TRP A 262 -3.84 -4.09 15.52
CA TRP A 262 -4.72 -3.68 14.43
C TRP A 262 -4.46 -2.25 13.94
N PHE A 263 -4.10 -1.32 14.84
CA PHE A 263 -4.19 0.12 14.59
C PHE A 263 -2.87 0.89 14.67
N THR A 264 -1.78 0.21 14.99
CA THR A 264 -0.43 0.79 14.99
C THR A 264 0.37 0.19 13.83
N PRO A 265 1.30 0.94 13.20
CA PRO A 265 2.14 0.36 12.15
C PRO A 265 2.94 -0.84 12.65
N CYS A 266 3.06 -1.90 11.84
CA CYS A 266 3.61 -3.19 12.25
C CYS A 266 4.96 -3.07 12.97
N ALA A 267 5.91 -2.32 12.41
CA ALA A 267 7.26 -2.16 12.99
C ALA A 267 7.26 -1.51 14.39
N GLN A 268 6.23 -0.72 14.72
CA GLN A 268 6.11 -0.03 16.00
C GLN A 268 5.50 -0.92 17.10
N GLN A 269 4.83 -2.02 16.72
CA GLN A 269 4.16 -2.93 17.66
C GLN A 269 5.13 -3.81 18.46
N ILE A 270 6.37 -4.00 17.99
CA ILE A 270 7.36 -4.94 18.56
C ILE A 270 7.52 -4.73 20.06
N ARG A 271 7.59 -3.48 20.50
CA ARG A 271 7.84 -3.14 21.90
C ARG A 271 6.69 -3.61 22.81
N ALA A 272 5.45 -3.35 22.42
CA ALA A 272 4.30 -3.73 23.21
C ALA A 272 4.13 -5.25 23.27
N VAL A 273 4.28 -5.93 22.12
CA VAL A 273 4.21 -7.41 22.06
C VAL A 273 5.31 -8.03 22.93
N THR A 274 6.54 -7.56 22.79
CA THR A 274 7.70 -8.09 23.54
C THR A 274 7.54 -7.85 25.04
N SER A 275 7.14 -6.63 25.44
CA SER A 275 6.95 -6.29 26.85
C SER A 275 5.87 -7.16 27.49
N LEU A 276 4.74 -7.40 26.81
CA LEU A 276 3.69 -8.25 27.36
C LEU A 276 4.13 -9.71 27.39
N TYR A 277 4.81 -10.21 26.36
CA TYR A 277 5.31 -11.58 26.34
C TYR A 277 6.31 -11.84 27.48
N GLU A 278 7.29 -10.95 27.67
CA GLU A 278 8.28 -11.03 28.74
C GLU A 278 7.63 -11.00 30.13
N GLU A 279 6.64 -10.14 30.32
CA GLU A 279 5.84 -10.11 31.56
C GLU A 279 5.22 -11.49 31.83
N LEU A 280 4.58 -12.10 30.83
CA LEU A 280 3.87 -13.37 30.99
C LEU A 280 4.78 -14.58 31.20
N ILE A 281 5.96 -14.62 30.56
CA ILE A 281 6.91 -15.73 30.77
C ILE A 281 7.67 -15.60 32.09
N SER A 282 7.78 -14.39 32.64
CA SER A 282 8.49 -14.12 33.91
C SER A 282 7.65 -14.41 35.16
N GLU A 283 6.33 -14.60 34.99
CA GLU A 283 5.41 -14.89 36.09
C GLU A 283 5.70 -16.27 36.70
N PRO A 284 6.05 -16.36 37.99
CA PRO A 284 6.41 -17.62 38.63
C PRO A 284 5.21 -18.56 38.82
N THR A 285 3.99 -18.03 38.86
CA THR A 285 2.75 -18.79 39.08
C THR A 285 1.69 -18.44 38.03
N PRO A 286 1.87 -18.86 36.77
CA PRO A 286 0.96 -18.50 35.68
C PRO A 286 -0.42 -19.14 35.87
N SER A 287 -1.50 -18.41 35.54
CA SER A 287 -2.86 -18.95 35.60
C SER A 287 -3.11 -19.85 34.39
N GLN A 288 -4.17 -20.65 34.43
CA GLN A 288 -4.56 -21.46 33.27
C GLN A 288 -4.84 -20.59 32.04
N LEU A 289 -5.46 -19.42 32.25
CA LEU A 289 -5.67 -18.44 31.19
C LEU A 289 -4.34 -17.96 30.58
N GLN A 290 -3.37 -17.63 31.43
CA GLN A 290 -2.05 -17.18 31.00
C GLN A 290 -1.32 -18.27 30.21
N LEU A 291 -1.37 -19.53 30.65
CA LEU A 291 -0.79 -20.66 29.91
C LEU A 291 -1.42 -20.86 28.54
N GLN A 292 -2.72 -20.55 28.37
CA GLN A 292 -3.42 -20.63 27.09
C GLN A 292 -3.09 -19.47 26.15
N ILE A 293 -3.01 -18.24 26.66
CA ILE A 293 -2.78 -17.05 25.83
C ILE A 293 -1.30 -16.86 25.46
N THR A 294 -0.37 -17.20 26.36
CA THR A 294 1.08 -16.94 26.19
C THR A 294 1.64 -17.49 24.86
N PRO A 295 1.30 -18.73 24.42
CA PRO A 295 1.75 -19.24 23.12
C PRO A 295 1.32 -18.38 21.93
N HIS A 296 0.09 -17.82 21.95
CA HIS A 296 -0.40 -16.97 20.86
C HIS A 296 0.34 -15.63 20.82
N ILE A 297 0.62 -15.03 21.97
CA ILE A 297 1.42 -13.79 22.04
C ILE A 297 2.86 -14.07 21.59
N GLY A 298 3.45 -15.20 21.99
CA GLY A 298 4.78 -15.60 21.55
C GLY A 298 4.87 -15.81 20.04
N GLU A 299 3.85 -16.40 19.42
CA GLU A 299 3.78 -16.55 17.97
C GLU A 299 3.65 -15.20 17.24
N VAL A 300 2.85 -14.26 17.77
CA VAL A 300 2.79 -12.88 17.23
C VAL A 300 4.15 -12.21 17.34
N GLN A 301 4.82 -12.32 18.49
CA GLN A 301 6.15 -11.74 18.71
C GLN A 301 7.17 -12.28 17.71
N TYR A 302 7.23 -13.61 17.58
CA TYR A 302 8.14 -14.29 16.67
C TYR A 302 7.88 -13.84 15.23
N ALA A 303 6.64 -13.94 14.76
CA ALA A 303 6.29 -13.64 13.38
C ALA A 303 6.50 -12.15 13.03
N LEU A 304 6.20 -11.25 13.97
CA LEU A 304 6.41 -9.81 13.79
C LEU A 304 7.90 -9.46 13.72
N ASN A 305 8.72 -9.99 14.65
CA ASN A 305 10.17 -9.77 14.62
C ASN A 305 10.78 -10.30 13.33
N ASP A 306 10.36 -11.49 12.89
CA ASP A 306 10.85 -12.11 11.66
C ASP A 306 10.62 -11.22 10.43
N ILE A 307 9.40 -10.74 10.20
CA ILE A 307 9.11 -9.87 9.04
C ILE A 307 9.80 -8.51 9.13
N VAL A 308 9.91 -7.93 10.33
CA VAL A 308 10.55 -6.62 10.52
C VAL A 308 12.05 -6.72 10.30
N GLU A 309 12.73 -7.70 10.89
CA GLU A 309 14.17 -7.88 10.68
C GLU A 309 14.49 -8.23 9.22
N LYS A 310 13.65 -9.05 8.56
CA LYS A 310 13.80 -9.33 7.13
C LYS A 310 13.66 -8.07 6.27
N SER A 311 12.70 -7.19 6.56
CA SER A 311 12.54 -5.94 5.83
C SER A 311 13.77 -5.02 5.96
N LYS A 312 14.30 -4.89 7.18
CA LYS A 312 15.53 -4.13 7.47
C LYS A 312 16.73 -4.74 6.76
N TYR A 313 16.86 -6.06 6.79
CA TYR A 313 17.94 -6.77 6.12
C TYR A 313 17.87 -6.61 4.59
N LEU A 314 16.69 -6.68 3.98
CA LEU A 314 16.51 -6.43 2.55
C LEU A 314 16.92 -5.01 2.17
N LYS A 315 16.51 -4.01 2.94
CA LYS A 315 16.94 -2.62 2.75
C LYS A 315 18.44 -2.45 2.93
N TRP A 316 19.01 -3.01 3.99
CA TRP A 316 20.45 -2.95 4.21
C TRP A 316 21.21 -3.59 3.05
N LYS A 317 20.73 -4.74 2.55
CA LYS A 317 21.34 -5.45 1.43
C LYS A 317 21.23 -4.69 0.11
N SER A 318 20.12 -4.00 -0.16
CA SER A 318 19.96 -3.18 -1.37
C SER A 318 20.93 -2.00 -1.39
N VAL A 319 21.29 -1.45 -0.23
CA VAL A 319 22.25 -0.33 -0.10
C VAL A 319 23.70 -0.82 -0.06
N MET A 320 24.02 -1.77 0.82
CA MET A 320 25.40 -2.14 1.14
C MET A 320 25.99 -3.18 0.18
N ASP A 321 25.15 -4.05 -0.39
CA ASP A 321 25.57 -5.10 -1.32
C ASP A 321 24.69 -5.06 -2.58
N LYS A 322 24.62 -3.86 -3.17
CA LYS A 322 23.74 -3.55 -4.30
C LYS A 322 23.87 -4.57 -5.43
N LYS A 323 25.10 -4.92 -5.81
CA LYS A 323 25.35 -5.86 -6.92
C LYS A 323 24.73 -7.23 -6.65
N ASN A 324 24.93 -7.82 -5.47
CA ASN A 324 24.37 -9.13 -5.15
C ASN A 324 22.86 -9.06 -4.90
N TYR A 325 22.35 -7.93 -4.41
CA TYR A 325 20.92 -7.70 -4.27
C TYR A 325 20.22 -7.67 -5.65
N THR A 326 20.73 -6.85 -6.58
CA THR A 326 20.06 -6.65 -7.86
C THR A 326 20.21 -7.81 -8.84
N THR A 327 21.20 -8.69 -8.63
CA THR A 327 21.35 -9.97 -9.35
C THR A 327 20.86 -11.18 -8.54
N SER A 328 20.14 -10.97 -7.43
CA SER A 328 19.66 -12.07 -6.60
C SER A 328 18.58 -12.90 -7.31
N LYS A 329 18.39 -14.15 -6.84
CA LYS A 329 17.33 -15.07 -7.31
C LYS A 329 15.91 -14.48 -7.25
N LEU A 330 15.72 -13.44 -6.44
CA LEU A 330 14.46 -12.71 -6.37
C LEU A 330 14.09 -12.07 -7.71
N PHE A 331 15.07 -11.47 -8.38
CA PHE A 331 14.88 -10.73 -9.63
C PHE A 331 15.25 -11.55 -10.87
N GLU A 332 15.61 -12.82 -10.70
CA GLU A 332 15.97 -13.71 -11.78
C GLU A 332 14.76 -13.97 -12.68
N GLY A 333 14.91 -13.69 -13.98
CA GLY A 333 13.84 -13.84 -14.97
C GLY A 333 12.96 -12.60 -15.16
N PHE A 334 13.17 -11.53 -14.39
CA PHE A 334 12.45 -10.27 -14.55
C PHE A 334 13.33 -9.17 -15.16
N ASP A 335 12.83 -8.51 -16.21
CA ASP A 335 13.49 -7.33 -16.79
C ASP A 335 13.14 -6.07 -16.00
N LEU A 336 13.72 -5.97 -14.79
CA LEU A 336 13.52 -4.85 -13.87
C LEU A 336 14.68 -3.88 -13.90
N SER A 337 14.37 -2.59 -13.88
CA SER A 337 15.38 -1.56 -13.67
C SER A 337 16.00 -1.69 -12.28
N GLU A 338 17.27 -1.29 -12.14
CA GLU A 338 17.94 -1.28 -10.84
C GLU A 338 17.18 -0.43 -9.80
N LEU A 339 16.50 0.61 -10.26
CA LEU A 339 15.68 1.43 -9.38
C LEU A 339 14.41 0.71 -8.93
N ALA A 340 13.71 0.00 -9.81
CA ALA A 340 12.52 -0.76 -9.40
C ALA A 340 12.88 -1.77 -8.30
N LYS A 341 14.07 -2.37 -8.41
CA LYS A 341 14.64 -3.25 -7.37
C LYS A 341 14.95 -2.50 -6.07
N ASP A 342 15.55 -1.31 -6.14
CA ASP A 342 15.82 -0.49 -4.94
C ASP A 342 14.53 -0.01 -4.26
N ALA A 343 13.55 0.44 -5.06
CA ALA A 343 12.24 0.90 -4.61
C ALA A 343 11.44 -0.23 -3.93
N PHE A 344 11.61 -1.48 -4.37
CA PHE A 344 11.00 -2.64 -3.73
C PHE A 344 11.46 -2.81 -2.27
N ALA A 345 12.76 -2.74 -2.00
CA ALA A 345 13.28 -2.89 -0.65
C ALA A 345 12.78 -1.78 0.29
N VAL A 346 12.73 -0.55 -0.22
CA VAL A 346 12.18 0.60 0.51
C VAL A 346 10.69 0.41 0.77
N ALA A 347 9.93 -0.02 -0.25
CA ALA A 347 8.49 -0.20 -0.13
C ALA A 347 8.11 -1.27 0.90
N ILE A 348 8.81 -2.40 0.98
CA ILE A 348 8.55 -3.41 2.02
C ILE A 348 8.74 -2.84 3.42
N GLU A 349 9.83 -2.11 3.66
CA GLU A 349 10.09 -1.51 4.97
C GLU A 349 9.04 -0.45 5.32
N ASP A 350 8.69 0.41 4.37
CA ASP A 350 7.68 1.46 4.56
C ASP A 350 6.28 0.89 4.84
N ILE A 351 5.87 -0.20 4.16
CA ILE A 351 4.60 -0.88 4.46
C ILE A 351 4.56 -1.23 5.96
N LEU A 352 5.66 -1.74 6.52
CA LEU A 352 5.70 -2.10 7.94
C LEU A 352 5.81 -0.88 8.87
N LYS A 353 6.47 0.20 8.45
CA LYS A 353 6.68 1.41 9.27
C LYS A 353 5.49 2.36 9.30
N GLU A 354 4.70 2.38 8.23
CA GLU A 354 3.66 3.38 8.00
C GLU A 354 2.25 2.79 8.03
N HIS A 355 2.06 1.55 7.54
CA HIS A 355 0.74 0.96 7.42
C HIS A 355 0.38 0.07 8.60
N THR A 356 -0.88 0.20 9.05
CA THR A 356 -1.47 -0.67 10.08
C THR A 356 -2.02 -1.94 9.45
N LEU A 357 -2.17 -3.02 10.22
CA LEU A 357 -2.76 -4.25 9.70
C LEU A 357 -4.18 -4.03 9.15
N ALA A 358 -4.99 -3.23 9.87
CA ALA A 358 -6.33 -2.86 9.41
C ALA A 358 -6.30 -2.11 8.07
N TYR A 359 -5.32 -1.21 7.89
CA TYR A 359 -5.14 -0.49 6.63
C TYR A 359 -4.72 -1.46 5.51
N ILE A 360 -3.72 -2.31 5.73
CA ILE A 360 -3.13 -3.19 4.71
C ILE A 360 -4.20 -4.07 4.06
N GLY A 361 -4.95 -4.84 4.86
CA GLY A 361 -5.79 -5.91 4.32
C GLY A 361 -7.17 -6.05 4.94
N TYR A 362 -7.54 -5.25 5.95
CA TYR A 362 -8.77 -5.45 6.72
C TYR A 362 -9.62 -4.17 6.89
N PRO A 363 -10.20 -3.65 5.79
CA PRO A 363 -11.00 -2.42 5.83
C PRO A 363 -12.24 -2.52 6.75
N GLU A 364 -12.69 -3.73 7.10
CA GLU A 364 -13.76 -3.99 8.07
C GLU A 364 -13.35 -3.58 9.49
N ARG A 365 -12.04 -3.70 9.79
CA ARG A 365 -11.43 -3.32 11.06
C ARG A 365 -11.11 -1.83 11.12
N ALA A 366 -11.21 -1.08 10.03
CA ALA A 366 -10.88 0.34 9.98
C ALA A 366 -11.63 1.18 11.03
N THR A 367 -11.03 2.29 11.43
CA THR A 367 -11.60 3.21 12.42
C THR A 367 -12.91 3.82 11.90
N MET A 368 -13.74 4.38 12.79
CA MET A 368 -14.98 5.06 12.38
C MET A 368 -14.71 6.24 11.44
N LYS A 369 -13.60 6.97 11.65
CA LYS A 369 -13.15 8.04 10.76
C LYS A 369 -12.89 7.51 9.36
N ASP A 370 -12.16 6.41 9.24
CA ASP A 370 -11.80 5.83 7.95
C ASP A 370 -12.99 5.17 7.26
N LYS A 371 -13.91 4.57 8.03
CA LYS A 371 -15.19 4.07 7.52
C LYS A 371 -16.05 5.21 6.94
N ALA A 372 -16.14 6.34 7.65
CA ALA A 372 -16.84 7.52 7.15
C ALA A 372 -16.16 8.07 5.89
N LEU A 373 -14.83 8.13 5.88
CA LEU A 373 -14.04 8.56 4.73
C LEU A 373 -14.26 7.64 3.52
N ARG A 374 -14.29 6.32 3.73
CA ARG A 374 -14.63 5.31 2.71
C ARG A 374 -16.01 5.56 2.11
N ILE A 375 -17.01 5.85 2.94
CA ILE A 375 -18.37 6.16 2.49
C ILE A 375 -18.37 7.46 1.69
N LEU A 376 -17.72 8.51 2.18
CA LEU A 376 -17.65 9.80 1.51
C LEU A 376 -16.97 9.69 0.15
N PHE A 377 -15.76 9.12 0.08
CA PHE A 377 -15.05 8.96 -1.18
C PHE A 377 -15.78 8.00 -2.14
N GLY A 378 -16.24 6.84 -1.65
CA GLY A 378 -16.98 5.90 -2.49
C GLY A 378 -18.30 6.45 -3.05
N THR A 379 -18.96 7.35 -2.33
CA THR A 379 -20.23 7.96 -2.78
C THR A 379 -20.00 9.17 -3.69
N PHE A 380 -19.07 10.06 -3.35
CA PHE A 380 -18.93 11.36 -4.01
C PHE A 380 -17.86 11.40 -5.11
N VAL A 381 -16.84 10.54 -5.08
CA VAL A 381 -15.75 10.59 -6.07
C VAL A 381 -16.28 10.34 -7.48
N LEU A 382 -17.09 9.29 -7.68
CA LEU A 382 -17.60 8.98 -9.01
C LEU A 382 -18.48 10.12 -9.58
N PRO A 383 -19.48 10.65 -8.85
CA PRO A 383 -20.25 11.82 -9.30
C PRO A 383 -19.40 13.06 -9.58
N ILE A 384 -18.49 13.43 -8.67
CA ILE A 384 -17.61 14.59 -8.86
C ILE A 384 -16.77 14.40 -10.12
N ARG A 385 -16.19 13.21 -10.31
CA ARG A 385 -15.36 12.91 -11.49
C ARG A 385 -16.15 12.91 -12.78
N LEU A 386 -17.36 12.35 -12.80
CA LEU A 386 -18.25 12.42 -13.96
C LEU A 386 -18.52 13.88 -14.36
N VAL A 387 -18.80 14.74 -13.38
CA VAL A 387 -19.05 16.17 -13.60
C VAL A 387 -17.79 16.87 -14.09
N THR A 388 -16.63 16.65 -13.46
CA THR A 388 -15.37 17.27 -13.90
C THR A 388 -14.94 16.81 -15.27
N SER A 389 -15.05 15.51 -15.58
CA SER A 389 -14.70 14.95 -16.89
C SER A 389 -15.65 15.45 -17.98
N PHE A 390 -16.95 15.61 -17.67
CA PHE A 390 -17.90 16.26 -18.56
C PHE A 390 -17.52 17.72 -18.84
N PHE A 391 -17.21 18.51 -17.81
CA PHE A 391 -16.77 19.90 -17.99
C PHE A 391 -15.47 20.01 -18.77
N GLN A 392 -14.50 19.13 -18.54
CA GLN A 392 -13.26 19.07 -19.32
C GLN A 392 -13.54 18.74 -20.79
N TYR A 393 -14.37 17.73 -21.06
CA TYR A 393 -14.77 17.39 -22.44
C TYR A 393 -15.44 18.57 -23.15
N VAL A 394 -16.39 19.25 -22.47
CA VAL A 394 -17.06 20.44 -23.02
C VAL A 394 -16.04 21.55 -23.29
N ARG A 395 -15.09 21.78 -22.38
CA ARG A 395 -14.03 22.80 -22.54
C ARG A 395 -13.10 22.47 -23.71
N GLU A 396 -12.68 21.21 -23.86
CA GLU A 396 -11.84 20.75 -24.98
C GLU A 396 -12.57 20.89 -26.31
N LYS A 397 -13.84 20.47 -26.38
CA LYS A 397 -14.70 20.67 -27.55
C LYS A 397 -14.88 22.15 -27.88
N ALA A 398 -15.14 23.00 -26.89
CA ALA A 398 -15.26 24.44 -27.10
C ALA A 398 -13.94 25.05 -27.59
N SER A 399 -12.80 24.66 -26.99
CA SER A 399 -11.48 25.15 -27.40
C SER A 399 -11.08 24.70 -28.81
N SER A 400 -11.41 23.47 -29.21
CA SER A 400 -11.16 22.96 -30.56
C SER A 400 -12.08 23.61 -31.60
N LEU A 401 -13.35 23.87 -31.25
CA LEU A 401 -14.26 24.66 -32.06
C LEU A 401 -13.76 26.10 -32.25
N TRP A 402 -13.33 26.76 -31.17
CA TRP A 402 -12.73 28.09 -31.22
C TRP A 402 -11.47 28.11 -32.08
N ALA A 403 -10.54 27.17 -31.89
CA ALA A 403 -9.33 27.05 -32.70
C ALA A 403 -9.65 26.81 -34.19
N SER A 404 -10.67 26.00 -34.48
CA SER A 404 -11.15 25.76 -35.85
C SER A 404 -11.73 27.04 -36.47
N ILE A 405 -12.56 27.78 -35.73
CA ILE A 405 -13.15 29.05 -36.16
C ILE A 405 -12.06 30.10 -36.41
N THR A 406 -11.11 30.28 -35.50
CA THR A 406 -9.99 31.22 -35.69
C THR A 406 -9.08 30.82 -36.84
N SER A 407 -8.84 29.52 -37.07
CA SER A 407 -8.06 29.06 -38.23
C SER A 407 -8.78 29.33 -39.56
N LYS A 408 -10.12 29.26 -39.58
CA LYS A 408 -10.93 29.57 -40.76
C LYS A 408 -10.99 31.07 -41.02
N ILE A 409 -11.09 31.89 -39.97
CA ILE A 409 -11.05 33.36 -40.08
C ILE A 409 -9.67 33.82 -40.57
N GLY A 410 -8.58 33.28 -40.04
CA GLY A 410 -7.23 33.60 -40.49
C GLY A 410 -6.96 33.23 -41.95
N LYS A 411 -7.49 32.08 -42.42
CA LYS A 411 -7.42 31.71 -43.85
C LYS A 411 -8.25 32.61 -44.76
N ALA A 412 -9.42 33.06 -44.30
CA ALA A 412 -10.26 33.99 -45.07
C ALA A 412 -9.64 35.39 -45.16
N GLU A 413 -8.86 35.82 -44.16
CA GLU A 413 -8.09 37.07 -44.20
C GLU A 413 -6.85 36.98 -45.10
N GLU A 414 -6.20 35.80 -45.20
CA GLU A 414 -5.11 35.56 -46.16
C GLU A 414 -5.62 35.56 -47.61
N GLU A 415 -6.73 34.86 -47.91
CA GLU A 415 -7.32 34.85 -49.26
C GLU A 415 -7.84 36.22 -49.72
N HIS A 416 -8.20 37.12 -48.77
CA HIS A 416 -8.60 38.49 -49.10
C HIS A 416 -7.43 39.46 -49.33
N ARG A 417 -6.21 39.15 -48.84
CA ARG A 417 -5.01 39.97 -49.10
C ARG A 417 -4.37 39.71 -50.46
N ASP A 418 -4.65 38.55 -51.06
CA ASP A 418 -4.19 38.22 -52.42
C ASP A 418 -5.10 38.78 -53.54
N TYR A 419 -6.12 39.55 -53.16
CA TYR A 419 -7.04 40.27 -54.04
C TYR A 419 -7.08 41.77 -53.71
N GLU A 420 -5.93 42.45 -53.72
CA GLU A 420 -5.88 43.89 -54.00
C GLU A 420 -5.30 44.09 -55.43
N PRO A 421 -6.00 44.81 -56.33
CA PRO A 421 -5.58 45.01 -57.72
C PRO A 421 -4.36 45.93 -57.89
#